data_AF-A0A6S6SNK6-F1
#
_entry.id   AF-A0A6S6SNK6-F1
#
_cell.length_a   1.000
_cell.length_b   1.000
_cell.length_c   1.000
_cell.angle_alpha   90.00
_cell.angle_beta   90.00
_cell.angle_gamma   90.00
#
_symmetry.space_group_name_H-M   'P 1'
#
loop_
_entity.id
_entity.type
_entity.pdbx_description
1 polymer ?
#
loop_
_entity_poly.entity_id
_entity_poly.type
_entity_poly.pdbx_seq_one_letter_code
_entity_poly.pdbx_strand_id
1 'polypeptide(L)' 'MDLEEIKFELELVGLSMGQITKLINAVKRDGFDPKEMDRKLIAMGYAPTFTIYDD' A
#
# COMPACT_ATOMS: atom_id res chain seq x y z
N MET A 1 8.06 -8.17 -1.37
CA MET A 1 6.64 -8.12 -0.99
C MET A 1 5.80 -8.48 -2.19
N ASP A 2 4.90 -9.44 -2.06
CA ASP A 2 3.94 -9.83 -3.09
C ASP A 2 2.60 -9.07 -2.98
N LEU A 3 1.68 -9.31 -3.91
CA LEU A 3 0.38 -8.61 -3.92
C LEU A 3 -0.55 -9.00 -2.76
N GLU A 4 -0.41 -10.22 -2.22
CA GLU A 4 -1.22 -10.68 -1.09
C GLU A 4 -0.74 -10.04 0.21
N GLU A 5 0.57 -9.96 0.41
CA GLU A 5 1.21 -9.24 1.52
C GLU A 5 0.84 -7.76 1.49
N ILE A 6 0.93 -7.09 0.33
CA ILE A 6 0.52 -5.68 0.20
C ILE A 6 -0.96 -5.51 0.55
N LYS A 7 -1.83 -6.40 0.05
CA LYS A 7 -3.27 -6.33 0.33
C LYS A 7 -3.55 -6.49 1.83
N PHE A 8 -2.90 -7.44 2.47
CA PHE A 8 -3.04 -7.70 3.89
C PHE A 8 -2.64 -6.49 4.73
N GLU A 9 -1.49 -5.87 4.43
CA GLU A 9 -1.05 -4.66 5.13
C GLU A 9 -2.05 -3.50 4.95
N LEU A 10 -2.55 -3.28 3.73
CA LEU A 10 -3.56 -2.24 3.49
C LEU A 10 -4.88 -2.51 4.24
N GLU A 11 -5.26 -3.78 4.43
CA GLU A 11 -6.41 -4.16 5.26
C GLU A 11 -6.16 -3.85 6.74
N LEU A 12 -4.95 -4.15 7.26
CA LEU A 12 -4.56 -3.84 8.64
C LEU A 12 -4.54 -2.34 8.94
N VAL A 13 -4.13 -1.53 7.96
CA VAL A 13 -4.17 -0.06 8.05
C VAL A 13 -5.61 0.47 8.09
N GLY A 14 -6.59 -0.35 7.70
CA GLY A 14 -8.01 0.00 7.72
C GLY A 14 -8.49 0.69 6.45
N LEU A 15 -7.84 0.44 5.31
CA LEU A 15 -8.35 0.93 4.03
C LEU A 15 -9.62 0.16 3.63
N SER A 16 -10.55 0.87 2.98
CA SER A 16 -11.70 0.22 2.36
C SER A 16 -11.28 -0.64 1.16
N MET A 17 -12.05 -1.69 0.84
CA MET A 17 -11.81 -2.54 -0.32
C MET A 17 -11.70 -1.77 -1.64
N GLY A 18 -12.41 -0.64 -1.79
CA GLY A 18 -12.32 0.22 -2.96
C GLY A 18 -10.98 0.96 -3.07
N GLN A 19 -10.43 1.42 -1.94
CA GLN A 19 -9.10 2.03 -1.88
C GLN A 19 -8.01 0.98 -2.12
N ILE A 20 -8.12 -0.19 -1.47
CA ILE A 20 -7.20 -1.33 -1.65
C ILE A 20 -7.13 -1.73 -3.12
N THR A 21 -8.28 -1.92 -3.77
CA THR A 21 -8.34 -2.30 -5.19
C THR A 21 -7.62 -1.29 -6.09
N LYS A 22 -7.76 0.01 -5.82
CA LYS A 22 -7.07 1.06 -6.59
C LYS A 22 -5.55 1.01 -6.40
N LEU A 23 -5.09 0.83 -5.17
CA LEU A 23 -3.66 0.75 -4.87
C LEU A 23 -3.02 -0.52 -5.44
N ILE A 24 -3.68 -1.67 -5.32
CA ILE A 24 -3.23 -2.93 -5.91
C ILE A 24 -3.16 -2.84 -7.45
N ASN A 25 -4.13 -2.18 -8.09
CA ASN A 25 -4.07 -1.98 -9.54
C ASN A 25 -2.91 -1.07 -9.96
N ALA A 26 -2.56 -0.06 -9.15
CA ALA A 26 -1.37 0.75 -9.41
C ALA A 26 -0.10 -0.10 -9.30
N VAL A 27 0.02 -0.92 -8.24
CA VAL A 27 1.16 -1.83 -8.06
C VAL A 27 1.31 -2.82 -9.22
N LYS A 28 0.20 -3.40 -9.71
CA LYS A 28 0.20 -4.32 -10.85
C LYS A 28 0.71 -3.67 -12.14
N ARG A 29 0.51 -2.37 -12.31
CA ARG A 29 0.88 -1.63 -13.53
C ARG A 29 2.31 -1.10 -13.45
N ASP A 30 2.66 -0.49 -12.32
CA ASP A 30 3.85 0.34 -12.17
C ASP A 30 4.95 -0.34 -11.33
N GLY A 31 4.65 -1.50 -10.73
CA GLY A 31 5.50 -2.16 -9.75
C GLY A 31 5.22 -1.69 -8.32
N PHE A 32 5.82 -2.37 -7.34
CA PHE A 32 5.72 -1.97 -5.94
C PHE A 32 6.93 -1.13 -5.53
N ASP A 33 6.68 0.11 -5.09
CA ASP A 33 7.65 0.96 -4.40
C ASP A 33 7.11 1.28 -2.99
N PRO A 34 7.78 0.83 -1.91
CA PRO A 34 7.32 1.06 -0.54
C PRO A 34 7.27 2.55 -0.17
N LYS A 35 8.22 3.36 -0.66
CA LYS A 35 8.25 4.81 -0.42
C LYS A 35 7.14 5.53 -1.17
N GLU A 36 6.79 5.07 -2.37
CA GLU A 36 5.65 5.63 -3.10
C GLU A 36 4.32 5.25 -2.45
N MET A 37 4.18 3.99 -2.01
CA MET A 37 2.96 3.53 -1.34
C MET A 37 2.71 4.29 -0.04
N ASP A 38 3.74 4.47 0.79
CA ASP A 38 3.62 5.24 2.03
C ASP A 38 3.29 6.71 1.79
N ARG A 39 3.81 7.32 0.72
CA ARG A 39 3.41 8.68 0.33
C ARG A 39 1.91 8.75 -0.02
N LYS A 40 1.36 7.73 -0.69
CA LYS A 40 -0.09 7.66 -0.98
C LYS A 40 -0.90 7.46 0.30
N LEU A 41 -0.46 6.58 1.20
CA LEU A 41 -1.11 6.35 2.50
C LEU A 41 -1.17 7.63 3.34
N ILE A 42 -0.06 8.35 3.46
CA ILE A 42 0.01 9.62 4.18
C ILE A 42 -0.93 10.66 3.55
N ALA A 43 -0.95 10.77 2.22
CA ALA A 43 -1.86 11.68 1.52
C ALA A 43 -3.34 11.34 1.72
N MET A 44 -3.65 10.08 2.02
CA MET A 44 -4.99 9.58 2.35
C MET A 44 -5.31 9.67 3.86
N GLY A 45 -4.37 10.14 4.69
CA GLY A 45 -4.55 10.30 6.14
C GLY A 45 -4.19 9.06 6.97
N TYR A 46 -3.49 8.09 6.37
CA TYR A 46 -3.04 6.87 7.04
C TYR A 46 -1.56 6.96 7.43
N ALA A 47 -1.14 6.10 8.37
CA ALA A 47 0.25 5.97 8.74
C ALA A 47 1.08 5.32 7.61
N PRO A 48 2.38 5.62 7.49
CA PRO A 48 3.29 4.84 6.65
C PRO A 48 3.39 3.41 7.19
N THR A 49 3.43 2.43 6.29
CA THR A 49 3.36 1.00 6.62
C THR A 49 4.43 0.18 5.92
N PHE A 50 4.89 0.62 4.75
CA PHE A 50 5.71 -0.22 3.88
C PHE A 50 7.21 0.08 3.96
N THR A 51 7.59 1.31 4.32
CA THR A 51 9.01 1.70 4.42
C THR A 51 9.75 1.05 5.59
N ILE A 52 9.04 0.49 6.57
CA ILE A 52 9.64 -0.30 7.66
C ILE A 52 10.20 -1.66 7.17
N TYR A 53 9.84 -2.08 5.97
CA TYR A 53 10.29 -3.33 5.34
C TYR A 53 11.39 -3.10 4.28
N ASP A 54 11.86 -1.85 4.12
CA ASP A 54 12.85 -1.42 3.11
C ASP A 54 14.30 -1.42 3.66
N ASP A 55 14.54 -2.14 4.76
CA ASP A 55 15.86 -2.37 5.40
C ASP A 55 16.62 -3.57 4.80
#